data_AF-A0A962W760-F1
#
_entry.id   AF-A0A962W760-F1
#
_cell.length_a   1.000
_cell.length_b   1.000
_cell.length_c   1.000
_cell.angle_alpha   90.00
_cell.angle_beta   90.00
_cell.angle_gamma   90.00
#
_symmetry.space_group_name_H-M   'P 1'
#
loop_
_entity.id
_entity.type
_entity.pdbx_description
1 polymer ?
#
loop_
_entity_poly.entity_id
_entity_poly.type
_entity_poly.pdbx_seq_one_letter_code
_entity_poly.pdbx_strand_id
1 'polypeptide(L)'
;MRSVIKNRQIVEDHWQAVGEEDELPAGSVIVPLTRWRRERVELLGRGEPLGVRLPNTADVAELVADLPLLDLVALEFPKFSDGRAYSQARLLRERHGYRGEIRAVGDVLR
;
A
#
# COMPACT_ATOMS: atom_id res chain seq x y z
N MET A 1 -0.23 20.11 -3.65
CA MET A 1 -0.54 19.04 -4.61
C MET A 1 0.68 18.15 -4.72
N ARG A 2 0.57 16.86 -4.44
CA ARG A 2 1.66 15.88 -4.61
C ARG A 2 1.42 15.15 -5.93
N SER A 3 2.46 15.01 -6.73
CA SER A 3 2.38 14.34 -8.03
C SER A 3 3.33 13.14 -8.04
N VAL A 4 2.87 12.01 -8.56
CA VAL A 4 3.63 10.76 -8.63
C VAL A 4 3.80 10.37 -10.10
N ILE A 5 4.97 9.83 -10.46
CA ILE A 5 5.22 9.34 -11.80
C ILE A 5 4.72 7.90 -11.91
N LYS A 6 3.66 7.68 -12.69
CA LYS A 6 3.11 6.35 -13.03
C LYS A 6 3.26 6.15 -14.54
N ASN A 7 3.94 5.08 -14.97
CA ASN A 7 4.16 4.77 -16.39
C ASN A 7 4.76 5.91 -17.23
N ARG A 8 5.70 6.69 -16.67
CA ARG A 8 6.28 7.92 -17.27
C ARG A 8 5.31 9.11 -17.42
N GLN A 9 4.12 9.04 -16.84
CA GLN A 9 3.18 10.15 -16.75
C GLN A 9 3.12 10.67 -15.32
N ILE A 10 3.09 11.99 -15.15
CA ILE A 10 2.85 12.63 -13.86
C ILE A 10 1.35 12.50 -13.59
N VAL A 11 0.97 11.68 -12.62
CA VAL A 11 -0.41 11.50 -12.15
C VAL A 11 -0.57 12.21 -10.82
N GLU A 12 -1.72 12.84 -10.59
CA GLU A 12 -2.04 13.39 -9.28
C GLU A 12 -2.14 12.26 -8.24
N ASP A 13 -1.42 12.43 -7.13
CA ASP A 13 -1.48 11.48 -6.03
C ASP A 13 -2.64 11.83 -5.11
N HIS A 14 -3.77 11.14 -5.30
CA HIS A 14 -4.97 11.30 -4.47
C HIS A 14 -4.96 10.41 -3.22
N TRP A 15 -3.89 9.64 -2.99
CA TRP A 15 -3.80 8.76 -1.83
C TRP A 15 -3.30 9.51 -0.60
N GLN A 16 -4.03 9.35 0.50
CA GLN A 16 -3.66 9.92 1.79
C GLN A 16 -3.13 8.84 2.72
N ALA A 17 -1.89 8.98 3.19
CA ALA A 17 -1.34 8.08 4.18
C ALA A 17 -1.90 8.44 5.56
N VAL A 18 -2.45 7.45 6.25
CA VAL A 18 -3.07 7.58 7.56
C VAL A 18 -2.27 6.76 8.58
N GLY A 19 -2.11 7.25 9.81
CA GLY A 19 -1.50 6.55 10.93
C GLY A 19 -2.41 5.49 11.55
N GLU A 20 -1.97 4.89 12.66
CA GLU A 20 -2.72 3.82 13.32
C GLU A 20 -3.99 4.30 14.04
N GLU A 21 -3.97 5.54 14.54
CA GLU A 21 -5.05 6.14 15.34
C GLU A 21 -5.57 7.44 14.73
N ASP A 22 -5.04 7.85 13.58
CA ASP A 22 -5.46 9.09 12.91
C ASP A 22 -6.92 8.98 12.45
N GLU A 23 -7.60 10.12 12.36
CA GLU A 23 -8.93 10.19 11.75
C GLU A 23 -8.87 9.79 10.27
N LEU A 24 -9.86 9.02 9.80
CA LEU A 24 -9.92 8.59 8.40
C LEU A 24 -10.49 9.74 7.55
N PRO A 25 -9.70 10.36 6.65
CA PRO A 25 -10.23 11.35 5.74
C PRO A 25 -11.12 10.68 4.69
N ALA A 26 -12.04 11.45 4.11
CA ALA A 26 -12.78 11.00 2.94
C ALA A 26 -11.86 10.74 1.74
N GLY A 27 -12.22 9.76 0.92
CA GLY A 27 -11.51 9.36 -0.29
C GLY A 27 -10.46 8.26 -0.08
N SER A 28 -9.48 8.23 -1.00
CA SER A 28 -8.50 7.15 -1.10
C SER A 28 -7.47 7.22 0.01
N VAL A 29 -7.35 6.16 0.83
CA VAL A 29 -6.41 6.14 1.96
C VAL A 29 -5.46 4.96 1.93
N ILE A 30 -4.28 5.16 2.48
CA ILE A 30 -3.30 4.09 2.75
C ILE A 30 -3.15 3.96 4.26
N VAL A 31 -3.57 2.83 4.82
CA VAL A 31 -3.46 2.54 6.26
C VAL A 31 -2.32 1.55 6.53
N PRO A 32 -1.73 1.53 7.74
CA PRO A 32 -0.74 0.52 8.12
C PRO A 32 -1.38 -0.87 8.18
N LEU A 33 -0.60 -1.92 7.89
CA LEU A 33 -1.06 -3.32 7.97
C LEU A 33 -1.70 -3.67 9.32
N THR A 34 -1.16 -3.12 10.41
CA THR A 34 -1.69 -3.28 11.78
C THR A 34 -3.12 -2.76 11.91
N ARG A 35 -3.37 -1.54 11.44
CA ARG A 35 -4.70 -0.93 11.43
C ARG A 35 -5.65 -1.67 10.51
N TRP A 36 -5.21 -2.07 9.31
CA TRP A 36 -6.01 -2.90 8.40
C TRP A 36 -6.52 -4.16 9.10
N ARG A 37 -5.66 -4.89 9.83
CA ARG A 37 -6.07 -6.11 10.55
C ARG A 37 -7.11 -5.86 11.62
N ARG A 38 -6.99 -4.74 12.35
CA ARG A 38 -7.89 -4.38 13.45
C ARG A 38 -9.24 -3.88 12.97
N GLU A 39 -9.25 -3.08 11.90
CA GLU A 39 -10.41 -2.30 11.45
C GLU A 39 -10.94 -2.73 10.08
N ARG A 40 -10.55 -3.90 9.57
CA ARG A 40 -10.85 -4.39 8.21
C ARG A 40 -12.31 -4.18 7.79
N VAL A 41 -13.26 -4.56 8.67
CA VAL A 41 -14.70 -4.47 8.37
C VAL A 41 -15.16 -3.01 8.25
N GLU A 42 -14.69 -2.15 9.14
CA GLU A 42 -15.04 -0.72 9.13
C GLU A 42 -14.43 -0.01 7.92
N LEU A 43 -13.17 -0.29 7.62
CA LEU A 43 -12.47 0.26 6.45
C LEU A 43 -13.20 -0.12 5.16
N LEU A 44 -13.51 -1.40 4.98
CA LEU A 44 -14.28 -1.88 3.83
C LEU A 44 -15.69 -1.27 3.76
N GLY A 45 -16.32 -1.03 4.91
CA GLY A 45 -17.64 -0.41 5.01
C GLY A 45 -17.71 1.01 4.45
N ARG A 46 -16.58 1.70 4.29
CA ARG A 46 -16.52 3.03 3.67
C ARG A 46 -16.86 3.03 2.19
N GLY A 47 -16.61 1.92 1.49
CA GLY A 47 -16.81 1.85 0.03
C GLY A 47 -15.91 2.78 -0.78
N GLU A 48 -14.82 3.27 -0.19
CA GLU A 48 -13.82 4.13 -0.82
C GLU A 48 -12.54 3.34 -1.10
N PRO A 49 -11.68 3.79 -2.04
CA PRO A 49 -10.47 3.06 -2.39
C PRO A 49 -9.53 2.89 -1.20
N LEU A 50 -9.01 1.68 -1.03
CA LEU A 50 -8.19 1.31 0.12
C LEU A 50 -6.83 0.78 -0.30
N GLY A 51 -5.81 1.32 0.37
CA GLY A 51 -4.46 0.87 0.28
C GLY A 51 -3.93 0.38 1.62
N VAL A 52 -3.04 -0.61 1.58
CA VAL A 52 -2.33 -1.08 2.77
C VAL A 52 -0.84 -0.80 2.62
N ARG A 53 -0.26 -0.21 3.67
CA ARG A 53 1.18 -0.08 3.83
C ARG A 53 1.76 -1.33 4.47
N LEU A 54 2.57 -2.05 3.71
CA LEU A 54 3.22 -3.30 4.09
C LEU A 54 4.69 -3.04 4.46
N PRO A 55 5.09 -3.29 5.71
CA PRO A 55 6.50 -3.25 6.11
C PRO A 55 7.35 -4.26 5.32
N ASN A 56 8.61 -3.93 5.04
CA ASN A 56 9.57 -4.85 4.42
C ASN A 56 9.93 -6.08 5.28
N THR A 57 9.51 -6.08 6.55
CA THR A 57 9.67 -7.19 7.50
C THR A 57 8.46 -8.12 7.54
N ALA A 58 7.31 -7.70 7.00
CA ALA A 58 6.10 -8.52 6.94
C ALA A 58 6.14 -9.48 5.74
N ASP A 59 5.46 -10.62 5.85
CA ASP A 59 5.31 -11.54 4.72
C ASP A 59 4.13 -11.11 3.84
N VAL A 60 4.33 -11.10 2.52
CA VAL A 60 3.23 -10.86 1.55
C VAL A 60 2.11 -11.88 1.73
N ALA A 61 2.44 -13.11 2.14
CA ALA A 61 1.48 -14.17 2.42
C ALA A 61 0.37 -13.72 3.37
N GLU A 62 0.68 -12.82 4.31
CA GLU A 62 -0.27 -12.29 5.28
C GLU A 62 -1.35 -11.39 4.66
N LEU A 63 -1.11 -10.86 3.45
CA LEU A 63 -2.04 -9.99 2.73
C LEU A 63 -2.79 -10.71 1.60
N VAL A 64 -2.39 -11.93 1.23
CA VAL A 64 -2.85 -12.62 0.01
C VAL A 64 -4.36 -12.75 -0.07
N ALA A 65 -5.01 -13.11 1.03
CA ALA A 65 -6.47 -13.26 1.08
C ALA A 65 -7.22 -11.92 0.91
N ASP A 66 -6.57 -10.81 1.27
CA ASP A 66 -7.13 -9.47 1.20
C ASP A 66 -6.75 -8.72 -0.08
N LEU A 67 -5.78 -9.21 -0.87
CA LEU A 67 -5.36 -8.56 -2.12
C LEU A 67 -6.51 -8.20 -3.07
N PRO A 68 -7.58 -9.01 -3.25
CA PRO A 68 -8.71 -8.63 -4.10
C PRO A 68 -9.55 -7.46 -3.55
N LEU A 69 -9.38 -7.12 -2.27
CA LEU A 69 -10.11 -6.07 -1.57
C LEU A 69 -9.34 -4.74 -1.55
N LEU A 70 -8.09 -4.74 -2.03
CA LEU A 70 -7.19 -3.60 -1.98
C LEU A 70 -6.95 -3.06 -3.38
N ASP A 71 -7.02 -1.74 -3.51
CA ASP A 71 -6.69 -1.04 -4.73
C ASP A 71 -5.19 -0.69 -4.81
N LEU A 72 -4.53 -0.60 -3.65
CA LEU A 72 -3.12 -0.25 -3.55
C LEU A 72 -2.37 -1.06 -2.47
N VAL A 73 -1.15 -1.51 -2.78
CA VAL A 73 -0.19 -2.02 -1.78
C VAL A 73 1.04 -1.11 -1.79
N ALA A 74 1.25 -0.40 -0.69
CA ALA A 74 2.40 0.47 -0.46
C ALA A 74 3.48 -0.34 0.27
N LEU A 75 4.56 -0.70 -0.43
CA LEU A 75 5.69 -1.42 0.14
C LEU A 75 6.66 -0.42 0.77
N GLU A 76 6.98 -0.62 2.04
CA GLU A 76 7.96 0.22 2.74
C GLU A 76 9.39 -0.15 2.34
N PHE A 77 10.17 0.85 1.97
CA PHE A 77 11.61 0.76 1.74
C PHE A 77 12.29 1.66 2.79
N PRO A 78 12.65 1.11 3.97
CA PRO A 78 13.35 1.90 5.00
C PRO A 78 14.77 2.30 4.55
N LYS A 79 15.37 1.54 3.64
CA LYS A 79 16.60 1.88 2.92
C LYS A 79 16.47 1.39 1.47
N PHE A 80 16.96 2.18 0.51
CA PHE A 80 16.91 1.83 -0.92
C PHE A 80 17.61 0.48 -1.23
N SER A 81 18.61 0.09 -0.43
CA SER A 81 19.34 -1.17 -0.58
C SER A 81 18.64 -2.40 -0.01
N ASP A 82 17.43 -2.26 0.56
CA ASP A 82 16.71 -3.41 1.11
C ASP A 82 15.99 -4.21 0.01
N GLY A 83 16.58 -5.36 -0.34
CA GLY A 83 16.06 -6.28 -1.37
C GLY A 83 14.73 -6.96 -1.01
N ARG A 84 14.28 -6.90 0.25
CA ARG A 84 13.03 -7.58 0.65
C ARG A 84 11.81 -6.96 -0.01
N ALA A 85 11.71 -5.64 -0.04
CA ALA A 85 10.55 -4.98 -0.66
C ALA A 85 10.51 -5.18 -2.19
N TYR A 86 11.67 -5.33 -2.86
CA TYR A 86 11.71 -5.78 -4.27
C TYR A 86 11.17 -7.21 -4.43
N SER A 87 11.54 -8.11 -3.53
CA SER A 87 11.05 -9.49 -3.53
C SER A 87 9.55 -9.54 -3.27
N GLN A 88 9.04 -8.74 -2.31
CA GLN A 88 7.61 -8.58 -2.04
C GLN A 88 6.86 -8.09 -3.29
N ALA A 89 7.39 -7.07 -3.99
CA ALA A 89 6.80 -6.55 -5.22
C ALA A 89 6.70 -7.63 -6.32
N ARG A 90 7.77 -8.42 -6.52
CA ARG A 90 7.76 -9.54 -7.45
C ARG A 90 6.73 -10.60 -7.06
N LEU A 91 6.67 -11.00 -5.79
CA LEU A 91 5.72 -11.98 -5.31
C LEU A 91 4.28 -11.51 -5.55
N LEU A 92 3.97 -10.25 -5.25
CA LEU A 92 2.65 -9.66 -5.51
C LEU A 92 2.25 -9.78 -6.98
N ARG A 93 3.14 -9.44 -7.92
CA ARG A 93 2.83 -9.49 -9.37
C ARG A 93 2.86 -10.90 -9.95
N GLU A 94 3.95 -11.62 -9.74
CA GLU A 94 4.24 -12.87 -10.47
C GLU A 94 3.55 -14.07 -9.82
N ARG A 95 3.53 -14.13 -8.49
CA ARG A 95 3.02 -15.30 -7.75
C ARG A 95 1.55 -15.14 -7.38
N HIS A 96 1.18 -13.96 -6.91
CA HIS A 96 -0.16 -13.69 -6.40
C HIS A 96 -1.06 -12.97 -7.41
N GLY A 97 -0.51 -12.57 -8.56
CA GLY A 97 -1.29 -11.98 -9.65
C GLY A 97 -2.00 -10.69 -9.27
N TYR A 98 -1.51 -9.97 -8.25
CA TYR A 98 -2.11 -8.73 -7.78
C TYR A 98 -2.15 -7.71 -8.91
N ARG A 99 -3.35 -7.19 -9.19
CA ARG A 99 -3.61 -6.28 -10.32
C ARG A 99 -3.68 -4.81 -9.91
N GLY A 100 -3.92 -4.54 -8.63
CA GLY A 100 -3.96 -3.17 -8.11
C GLY A 100 -2.61 -2.47 -8.18
N GLU A 101 -2.56 -1.25 -7.67
CA GLU A 101 -1.36 -0.43 -7.66
C GLU A 101 -0.35 -0.97 -6.65
N ILE A 102 0.92 -1.09 -7.04
CA ILE A 102 2.02 -1.35 -6.10
C ILE A 102 2.86 -0.08 -6.07
N ARG A 103 3.06 0.47 -4.88
CA ARG A 103 3.77 1.72 -4.68
C ARG A 103 4.93 1.52 -3.72
N ALA A 104 6.09 2.06 -4.04
CA ALA A 104 7.19 2.14 -3.10
C ALA A 104 7.00 3.39 -2.22
N VAL A 105 7.08 3.23 -0.91
CA VAL A 105 7.00 4.33 0.07
C VAL A 105 8.14 4.21 1.08
N GLY A 106 8.49 5.29 1.77
CA GLY A 106 9.65 5.34 2.67
C GLY A 106 10.75 6.25 2.12
N ASP A 107 12.01 5.97 2.47
CA ASP A 107 13.17 6.75 2.01
C ASP A 107 13.61 6.31 0.60
N VAL A 108 12.62 6.27 -0.30
CA VAL A 108 12.79 5.94 -1.71
C VAL A 108 13.23 7.21 -2.40
N LEU A 109 14.55 7.44 -2.46
CA LEU A 109 15.22 8.58 -3.09
C LEU A 109 15.16 9.89 -2.28
N ARG A 110 16.08 10.04 -1.32
CA ARG A 110 16.74 11.33 -1.07
C ARG A 110 18.13 11.31 -1.71
#